data_AF-A0A843C252-F1
#
_entry.id   AF-A0A843C252-F1
#
_cell.length_a   1.000
_cell.length_b   1.000
_cell.length_c   1.000
_cell.angle_alpha   90.00
_cell.angle_beta   90.00
_cell.angle_gamma   90.00
#
_symmetry.space_group_name_H-M   'P 1'
#
loop_
_entity.id
_entity.type
_entity.pdbx_description
1 polymer ?
#
loop_
_entity_poly.entity_id
_entity_poly.type
_entity_poly.pdbx_seq_one_letter_code
_entity_poly.pdbx_strand_id
1 'polypeptide(L)'
;MKMRKTIIILFTAMLLTQLLVLQPTISKAAMNENTIPSIRSVAPPITGELTTNGPGGTENIKTNVIDYGGFEEVDPDGSPDGMEYSGSGYAKRDHSYQDEVYAGTYGAYMSCRGTSQFSFQAQSNRYMEYITERSYLDEKITMDFWYNAKANPDYTLGAEIYFRFLIATNVGNHFMNYYLSRVSGIPTNSTTSAFFDVRGGLNSWTNIVRNVTYDFEEAFSTGADLSQSYIYSSYFHTVSVQNPTGDVILLFDEVTITNDTGFNFMHENGDFEDGNSYRWSDYDDGPGSVYRTDADFTEGSYAMNMTATCPNALSNSYVRAVKELYAGWGSIPKSYYVEQPGDLTFSFDWKYSDTPGLGAQYAYFFISSMNSSYNSYIYYYLGDEDDFISNTNYTSSVTTSYYYISGENFGSRDTWNTESIDYYSLISSLNLTNVVPHYIGFNVNANNYENGKVQFLVDDFQVITYPAPDPSFEGNLYFDSSDPI
;
A
#
# COMPACT_ATOMS: atom_id res chain seq x y z
N MET A 1 -49.31 59.79 -21.63
CA MET A 1 -49.14 58.41 -22.18
C MET A 1 -47.92 58.23 -23.08
N LYS A 2 -47.47 59.25 -23.86
CA LYS A 2 -46.28 59.13 -24.75
C LYS A 2 -44.95 58.94 -24.00
N MET A 3 -44.77 59.57 -22.83
CA MET A 3 -43.51 59.53 -22.08
C MET A 3 -43.17 58.14 -21.50
N ARG A 4 -44.18 57.33 -21.13
CA ARG A 4 -43.97 55.97 -20.62
C ARG A 4 -43.45 55.00 -21.69
N LYS A 5 -43.86 55.17 -22.95
CA LYS A 5 -43.37 54.33 -24.06
C LYS A 5 -41.91 54.62 -24.39
N THR A 6 -41.49 55.89 -24.32
CA THR A 6 -40.10 56.29 -24.56
C THR A 6 -39.15 55.75 -23.49
N ILE A 7 -39.56 55.75 -22.21
CA ILE A 7 -38.74 55.22 -21.10
C ILE A 7 -38.56 53.70 -21.22
N ILE A 8 -39.61 52.96 -21.59
CA ILE A 8 -39.51 51.51 -21.78
C ILE A 8 -38.57 51.18 -22.94
N ILE A 9 -38.66 51.89 -24.07
CA ILE A 9 -37.76 51.66 -25.21
C ILE A 9 -36.29 51.95 -24.86
N LEU A 10 -36.03 53.00 -24.08
CA LEU A 10 -34.67 53.31 -23.61
C LEU A 10 -34.13 52.25 -22.65
N PHE A 11 -34.97 51.72 -21.75
CA PHE A 11 -34.56 50.65 -20.83
C PHE A 11 -34.31 49.33 -21.56
N THR A 12 -35.16 48.98 -22.54
CA THR A 12 -34.95 47.77 -23.36
C THR A 12 -33.70 47.89 -24.24
N ALA A 13 -33.42 49.09 -24.79
CA ALA A 13 -32.20 49.34 -25.55
C ALA A 13 -30.94 49.27 -24.67
N MET A 14 -30.98 49.77 -23.43
CA MET A 14 -29.87 49.63 -22.47
C MET A 14 -29.64 48.19 -22.02
N LEU A 15 -30.70 47.40 -21.84
CA LEU A 15 -30.55 45.98 -21.49
C LEU A 15 -29.94 45.17 -22.64
N LEU A 16 -30.33 45.47 -23.88
CA LEU A 16 -29.78 44.83 -25.09
C LEU A 16 -28.33 45.22 -25.35
N THR A 17 -27.91 46.45 -25.04
CA THR A 17 -26.49 46.84 -25.18
C THR A 17 -25.61 46.25 -24.09
N GLN A 18 -26.11 46.02 -22.87
CA GLN A 18 -25.35 45.30 -21.83
C GLN A 18 -25.14 43.81 -22.18
N LEU A 19 -26.10 43.16 -22.85
CA LEU A 19 -25.96 41.79 -23.36
C LEU A 19 -24.96 41.65 -24.51
N LEU A 20 -24.69 42.72 -25.27
CA LEU A 20 -23.71 42.72 -26.36
C LEU A 20 -22.28 43.05 -25.89
N VAL A 21 -22.11 43.69 -24.73
CA VAL A 21 -20.79 44.04 -24.16
C VAL A 21 -20.26 42.93 -23.23
N LEU A 22 -21.12 42.01 -22.78
CA LEU A 22 -20.77 40.86 -21.93
C LEU A 22 -20.66 39.54 -22.72
N GLN A 23 -20.31 39.57 -24.01
CA GLN A 23 -19.73 38.36 -24.60
C GLN A 23 -18.32 38.21 -24.04
N PRO A 24 -17.98 37.11 -23.34
CA PRO A 24 -16.59 36.85 -23.04
C PRO A 24 -15.88 36.82 -24.39
N THR A 25 -14.95 37.75 -24.59
CA THR A 25 -13.92 37.58 -25.60
C THR A 25 -13.21 36.29 -25.23
N ILE A 26 -13.63 35.20 -25.85
CA ILE A 26 -12.76 34.06 -26.12
C ILE A 26 -11.68 34.66 -27.01
N SER A 27 -10.66 35.27 -26.38
CA SER A 27 -9.43 35.48 -27.09
C SER A 27 -9.03 34.08 -27.53
N LYS A 28 -8.95 33.88 -28.84
CA LYS A 28 -7.98 32.93 -29.37
C LYS A 28 -6.65 33.45 -28.85
N ALA A 29 -6.29 33.03 -27.64
CA ALA A 29 -4.91 33.01 -27.24
C ALA A 29 -4.22 32.28 -28.38
N ALA A 30 -3.37 33.01 -29.11
CA ALA A 30 -2.42 32.39 -30.00
C ALA A 30 -1.65 31.42 -29.11
N MET A 31 -2.01 30.13 -29.18
CA MET A 31 -1.16 29.07 -28.65
C MET A 31 0.16 29.28 -29.37
N ASN A 32 1.15 29.71 -28.60
CA ASN A 32 2.52 29.80 -29.04
C ASN A 32 2.89 28.37 -29.46
N GLU A 33 3.09 28.13 -30.75
CA GLU A 33 3.52 26.84 -31.33
C GLU A 33 4.96 26.47 -30.92
N ASN A 34 5.40 26.85 -29.74
CA ASN A 34 6.68 26.45 -29.19
C ASN A 34 6.48 25.19 -28.35
N THR A 35 6.98 24.09 -28.92
CA THR A 35 7.19 22.76 -28.34
C THR A 35 5.93 22.07 -27.86
N ILE A 36 5.11 21.59 -28.82
CA ILE A 36 4.31 20.39 -28.57
C ILE A 36 5.33 19.28 -28.22
N PRO A 37 5.32 18.71 -27.00
CA PRO A 37 6.12 17.53 -26.71
C PRO A 37 5.72 16.47 -27.73
N SER A 38 6.67 16.00 -28.54
CA SER A 38 6.43 14.93 -29.49
C SER A 38 5.75 13.77 -28.79
N ILE A 39 4.73 13.18 -29.42
CA ILE A 39 4.15 11.89 -29.00
C ILE A 39 5.34 10.93 -28.84
N ARG A 40 5.63 10.54 -27.59
CA ARG A 40 6.80 9.70 -27.27
C ARG A 40 6.54 8.31 -27.83
N SER A 41 7.50 7.79 -28.60
CA SER A 41 7.42 6.47 -29.19
C SER A 41 7.49 5.41 -28.09
N VAL A 42 6.53 4.49 -28.10
CA VAL A 42 6.43 3.35 -27.19
C VAL A 42 7.74 2.55 -27.22
N ALA A 43 8.44 2.45 -26.09
CA ALA A 43 9.58 1.53 -25.94
C ALA A 43 9.13 0.07 -26.23
N PRO A 44 9.96 -0.75 -26.89
CA PRO A 44 9.61 -2.13 -27.25
C PRO A 44 9.36 -3.00 -26.00
N PRO A 45 8.54 -4.06 -26.12
CA PRO A 45 8.28 -5.02 -25.03
C PRO A 45 9.58 -5.55 -24.43
N ILE A 46 9.68 -5.54 -23.11
CA ILE A 46 10.80 -6.15 -22.40
C ILE A 46 10.47 -7.63 -22.21
N THR A 47 11.02 -8.50 -23.05
CA THR A 47 11.15 -9.93 -22.74
C THR A 47 12.42 -10.12 -21.90
N GLY A 48 12.28 -10.25 -20.58
CA GLY A 48 13.42 -10.40 -19.67
C GLY A 48 13.24 -11.53 -18.66
N GLU A 49 14.32 -12.26 -18.40
CA GLU A 49 14.43 -13.38 -17.43
C GLU A 49 13.84 -13.05 -16.06
N LEU A 50 13.36 -14.07 -15.34
CA LEU A 50 12.65 -13.99 -14.04
C LEU A 50 13.49 -13.46 -12.86
N THR A 51 14.76 -13.18 -13.11
CA THR A 51 15.76 -12.83 -12.09
C THR A 51 16.62 -11.70 -12.61
N THR A 52 16.81 -10.65 -11.82
CA THR A 52 17.85 -9.64 -12.06
C THR A 52 18.86 -9.68 -10.93
N ASN A 53 20.13 -9.40 -11.22
CA ASN A 53 21.12 -9.27 -10.15
C ASN A 53 20.90 -7.93 -9.45
N GLY A 54 20.47 -7.98 -8.19
CA GLY A 54 20.36 -6.83 -7.31
C GLY A 54 21.73 -6.26 -6.90
N PRO A 55 21.73 -5.08 -6.26
CA PRO A 55 22.94 -4.50 -5.68
C PRO A 55 23.62 -5.49 -4.72
N GLY A 56 24.90 -5.77 -4.91
CA GLY A 56 25.64 -6.73 -4.07
C GLY A 56 25.59 -8.19 -4.54
N GLY A 57 24.90 -8.50 -5.63
CA GLY A 57 24.83 -9.87 -6.17
C GLY A 57 23.72 -10.74 -5.57
N THR A 58 22.80 -10.13 -4.83
CA THR A 58 21.53 -10.72 -4.39
C THR A 58 20.62 -10.95 -5.60
N GLU A 59 19.94 -12.09 -5.65
CA GLU A 59 18.97 -12.41 -6.70
C GLU A 59 17.68 -11.61 -6.43
N ASN A 60 17.30 -10.70 -7.33
CA ASN A 60 15.99 -10.04 -7.30
C ASN A 60 14.96 -11.01 -7.88
N ILE A 61 13.93 -11.30 -7.11
CA ILE A 61 12.83 -12.18 -7.53
C ILE A 61 11.76 -11.30 -8.14
N LYS A 62 11.30 -11.68 -9.34
CA LYS A 62 10.09 -11.08 -9.92
C LYS A 62 8.86 -11.65 -9.26
N THR A 63 8.16 -10.86 -8.47
CA THR A 63 6.85 -11.25 -7.93
C THR A 63 5.74 -10.59 -8.71
N ASN A 64 4.74 -11.35 -9.14
CA ASN A 64 3.52 -10.76 -9.65
C ASN A 64 2.73 -10.18 -8.47
N VAL A 65 2.59 -8.86 -8.40
CA VAL A 65 1.88 -8.19 -7.31
C VAL A 65 0.36 -8.31 -7.47
N ILE A 66 -0.15 -8.73 -8.64
CA ILE A 66 -1.56 -9.07 -8.80
C ILE A 66 -1.76 -10.57 -8.60
N ASP A 67 -2.20 -10.95 -7.40
CA ASP A 67 -2.73 -12.30 -7.15
C ASP A 67 -3.91 -12.57 -8.09
N TYR A 68 -3.99 -13.80 -8.59
CA TYR A 68 -5.09 -14.28 -9.44
C TYR A 68 -5.40 -13.42 -10.67
N GLY A 69 -4.38 -12.79 -11.25
CA GLY A 69 -4.52 -11.98 -12.48
C GLY A 69 -5.04 -12.72 -13.72
N GLY A 70 -5.09 -14.06 -13.69
CA GLY A 70 -5.75 -14.90 -14.69
C GLY A 70 -7.24 -15.13 -14.46
N PHE A 71 -7.84 -14.58 -13.38
CA PHE A 71 -9.29 -14.62 -13.08
C PHE A 71 -9.92 -16.02 -12.95
N GLU A 72 -9.11 -17.07 -12.81
CA GLU A 72 -9.61 -18.44 -12.67
C GLU A 72 -10.22 -18.75 -11.29
N GLU A 73 -9.96 -17.88 -10.32
CA GLU A 73 -10.48 -17.96 -8.96
C GLU A 73 -11.44 -16.79 -8.71
N VAL A 74 -12.69 -17.12 -8.40
CA VAL A 74 -13.75 -16.13 -8.21
C VAL A 74 -14.38 -16.36 -6.85
N ASP A 75 -14.48 -15.28 -6.07
CA ASP A 75 -15.16 -15.28 -4.80
C ASP A 75 -16.65 -15.61 -4.97
N PRO A 76 -17.34 -16.06 -3.91
CA PRO A 76 -18.77 -16.39 -3.96
C PRO A 76 -19.67 -15.25 -4.46
N ASP A 77 -19.19 -14.00 -4.42
CA ASP A 77 -19.91 -12.81 -4.89
C ASP A 77 -19.61 -12.44 -6.36
N GLY A 78 -18.76 -13.21 -7.05
CA GLY A 78 -18.38 -12.97 -8.44
C GLY A 78 -17.24 -11.95 -8.62
N SER A 79 -16.61 -11.48 -7.54
CA SER A 79 -15.37 -10.69 -7.62
C SER A 79 -14.14 -11.62 -7.68
N PRO A 80 -13.08 -11.27 -8.42
CA PRO A 80 -11.83 -11.99 -8.36
C PRO A 80 -11.10 -11.53 -7.11
N ASP A 81 -10.44 -12.47 -6.44
CA ASP A 81 -9.78 -12.18 -5.18
C ASP A 81 -8.84 -10.98 -5.34
N GLY A 82 -9.00 -10.02 -4.44
CA GLY A 82 -8.17 -8.83 -4.38
C GLY A 82 -8.52 -7.64 -5.29
N MET A 83 -9.45 -7.75 -6.24
CA MET A 83 -9.88 -6.61 -7.07
C MET A 83 -11.17 -5.98 -6.55
N GLU A 84 -11.12 -4.67 -6.32
CA GLU A 84 -12.31 -3.88 -6.04
C GLU A 84 -12.97 -3.35 -7.31
N TYR A 85 -14.21 -2.91 -7.17
CA TYR A 85 -14.94 -2.28 -8.26
C TYR A 85 -15.78 -1.11 -7.77
N SER A 86 -15.82 -0.07 -8.59
CA SER A 86 -16.84 0.96 -8.48
C SER A 86 -17.39 1.35 -9.86
N GLY A 87 -18.60 1.88 -9.88
CA GLY A 87 -19.25 2.29 -11.12
C GLY A 87 -20.38 3.27 -10.87
N SER A 88 -20.72 4.02 -11.91
CA SER A 88 -21.83 4.96 -11.90
C SER A 88 -22.86 4.55 -12.94
N GLY A 89 -24.15 4.66 -12.60
CA GLY A 89 -25.24 4.39 -13.53
C GLY A 89 -25.32 2.94 -14.02
N TYR A 90 -25.36 2.74 -15.35
CA TYR A 90 -25.43 1.43 -15.98
C TYR A 90 -24.05 0.85 -16.20
N ALA A 91 -23.44 0.39 -15.12
CA ALA A 91 -22.16 -0.28 -15.12
C ALA A 91 -22.36 -1.77 -14.79
N LYS A 92 -21.71 -2.67 -15.53
CA LYS A 92 -21.70 -4.11 -15.27
C LYS A 92 -20.28 -4.63 -15.20
N ARG A 93 -20.12 -5.68 -14.41
CA ARG A 93 -18.88 -6.43 -14.27
C ARG A 93 -19.20 -7.91 -14.20
N ASP A 94 -18.30 -8.71 -14.72
CA ASP A 94 -18.33 -10.16 -14.60
C ASP A 94 -16.89 -10.65 -14.69
N HIS A 95 -16.34 -11.12 -13.59
CA HIS A 95 -14.98 -11.67 -13.55
C HIS A 95 -14.97 -13.19 -13.66
N SER A 96 -16.15 -13.77 -13.91
CA SER A 96 -16.37 -15.15 -14.33
C SER A 96 -16.84 -15.22 -15.78
N TYR A 97 -16.43 -14.25 -16.61
CA TYR A 97 -16.88 -14.17 -17.99
C TYR A 97 -16.25 -15.29 -18.82
N GLN A 98 -17.09 -16.04 -19.56
CA GLN A 98 -16.65 -17.24 -20.30
C GLN A 98 -16.83 -17.14 -21.82
N ASP A 99 -17.61 -16.18 -22.31
CA ASP A 99 -17.98 -16.16 -23.74
C ASP A 99 -16.78 -15.84 -24.64
N GLU A 100 -15.85 -15.01 -24.14
CA GLU A 100 -14.62 -14.64 -24.84
C GLU A 100 -13.51 -14.34 -23.82
N VAL A 101 -12.63 -15.32 -23.65
CA VAL A 101 -11.47 -15.29 -22.75
C VAL A 101 -10.19 -15.37 -23.57
N TYR A 102 -9.08 -14.84 -23.05
CA TYR A 102 -7.80 -14.92 -23.74
C TYR A 102 -7.11 -16.26 -23.42
N ALA A 103 -7.05 -16.58 -22.14
CA ALA A 103 -6.53 -17.84 -21.60
C ALA A 103 -7.52 -18.44 -20.59
N GLY A 104 -7.26 -19.67 -20.14
CA GLY A 104 -8.05 -20.29 -19.09
C GLY A 104 -9.53 -20.53 -19.40
N THR A 105 -10.35 -20.48 -18.35
CA THR A 105 -11.80 -20.66 -18.36
C THR A 105 -12.53 -19.33 -18.23
N TYR A 106 -11.95 -18.39 -17.50
CA TYR A 106 -12.57 -17.15 -17.09
C TYR A 106 -11.70 -15.96 -17.50
N GLY A 107 -12.33 -14.83 -17.74
CA GLY A 107 -11.66 -13.55 -17.90
C GLY A 107 -12.48 -12.44 -17.26
N ALA A 108 -11.91 -11.25 -17.21
CA ALA A 108 -12.60 -10.08 -16.68
C ALA A 108 -13.39 -9.35 -17.77
N TYR A 109 -14.67 -9.11 -17.51
CA TYR A 109 -15.57 -8.30 -18.32
C TYR A 109 -15.96 -7.03 -17.54
N MET A 110 -15.86 -5.89 -18.22
CA MET A 110 -16.38 -4.62 -17.76
C MET A 110 -17.19 -3.94 -18.85
N SER A 111 -18.33 -3.36 -18.48
CA SER A 111 -19.05 -2.47 -19.39
C SER A 111 -19.67 -1.29 -18.67
N CYS A 112 -19.79 -0.19 -19.40
CA CYS A 112 -20.56 0.96 -18.96
C CYS A 112 -21.36 1.56 -20.10
N ARG A 113 -22.49 2.18 -19.76
CA ARG A 113 -23.34 2.90 -20.70
C ARG A 113 -23.91 4.15 -20.05
N GLY A 114 -23.65 5.30 -20.66
CA GLY A 114 -24.25 6.58 -20.36
C GLY A 114 -25.78 6.61 -20.52
N THR A 115 -26.39 7.74 -20.21
CA THR A 115 -27.80 8.02 -20.49
C THR A 115 -27.93 9.25 -21.37
N SER A 116 -29.16 9.61 -21.71
CA SER A 116 -29.42 10.89 -22.36
C SER A 116 -29.08 12.12 -21.52
N GLN A 117 -28.83 11.96 -20.21
CA GLN A 117 -28.58 13.06 -19.28
C GLN A 117 -27.16 13.06 -18.69
N PHE A 118 -26.54 11.89 -18.55
CA PHE A 118 -25.26 11.75 -17.85
C PHE A 118 -24.31 10.82 -18.61
N SER A 119 -23.02 11.15 -18.58
CA SER A 119 -21.94 10.19 -18.82
C SER A 119 -21.81 9.25 -17.61
N PHE A 120 -21.22 8.09 -17.84
CA PHE A 120 -21.00 7.10 -16.78
C PHE A 120 -19.64 6.42 -16.97
N GLN A 121 -19.12 5.88 -15.88
CA GLN A 121 -17.88 5.12 -15.85
C GLN A 121 -18.04 3.84 -15.02
N ALA A 122 -17.28 2.82 -15.39
CA ALA A 122 -16.99 1.66 -14.56
C ALA A 122 -15.48 1.57 -14.35
N GLN A 123 -15.07 1.13 -13.16
CA GLN A 123 -13.68 0.84 -12.85
C GLN A 123 -13.54 -0.47 -12.08
N SER A 124 -12.50 -1.23 -12.38
CA SER A 124 -11.98 -2.33 -11.57
C SER A 124 -10.59 -1.92 -11.10
N ASN A 125 -10.27 -2.11 -9.82
CA ASN A 125 -9.03 -1.60 -9.25
C ASN A 125 -8.42 -2.52 -8.21
N ARG A 126 -7.09 -2.54 -8.16
CA ARG A 126 -6.29 -3.15 -7.09
C ARG A 126 -5.58 -2.04 -6.33
N TYR A 127 -5.83 -1.95 -5.03
CA TYR A 127 -5.00 -1.16 -4.13
C TYR A 127 -3.72 -1.94 -3.86
N MET A 128 -2.58 -1.32 -4.15
CA MET A 128 -1.29 -1.97 -3.97
C MET A 128 -0.76 -1.85 -2.54
N GLU A 129 -1.40 -1.03 -1.70
CA GLU A 129 -1.09 -0.92 -0.27
C GLU A 129 -1.30 -2.24 0.51
N TYR A 130 -2.10 -3.17 -0.05
CA TYR A 130 -2.37 -4.48 0.56
C TYR A 130 -1.48 -5.61 0.04
N ILE A 131 -0.49 -5.33 -0.80
CA ILE A 131 0.44 -6.34 -1.32
C ILE A 131 1.77 -6.20 -0.62
N THR A 132 2.25 -7.31 -0.06
CA THR A 132 3.50 -7.42 0.68
C THR A 132 4.72 -7.05 -0.18
N GLU A 133 4.73 -7.41 -1.45
CA GLU A 133 5.80 -7.12 -2.40
C GLU A 133 5.53 -5.75 -3.06
N ARG A 134 6.05 -4.69 -2.44
CA ARG A 134 5.74 -3.31 -2.86
C ARG A 134 6.30 -2.95 -4.23
N SER A 135 5.57 -2.09 -4.93
CA SER A 135 5.95 -1.56 -6.23
C SER A 135 6.62 -0.19 -6.11
N TYR A 136 7.81 -0.12 -5.50
CA TYR A 136 8.63 1.10 -5.51
C TYR A 136 9.25 1.36 -6.89
N LEU A 137 9.35 2.63 -7.27
CA LEU A 137 9.84 3.02 -8.60
C LEU A 137 11.37 3.11 -8.70
N ASP A 138 12.13 2.99 -7.60
CA ASP A 138 13.58 2.81 -7.66
C ASP A 138 13.97 1.40 -8.12
N GLU A 139 12.98 0.53 -8.23
CA GLU A 139 13.06 -0.78 -8.86
C GLU A 139 12.43 -0.77 -10.24
N LYS A 140 12.71 -1.82 -11.01
CA LYS A 140 12.08 -2.00 -12.31
C LYS A 140 10.72 -2.65 -12.15
N ILE A 141 9.66 -1.88 -12.37
CA ILE A 141 8.31 -2.40 -12.45
C ILE A 141 7.92 -2.59 -13.91
N THR A 142 7.46 -3.79 -14.23
CA THR A 142 6.85 -4.08 -15.51
C THR A 142 5.39 -4.47 -15.36
N MET A 143 4.61 -4.16 -16.39
CA MET A 143 3.20 -4.50 -16.50
C MET A 143 3.02 -5.30 -17.78
N ASP A 144 2.33 -6.43 -17.70
CA ASP A 144 1.99 -7.33 -18.81
C ASP A 144 0.54 -7.78 -18.66
N PHE A 145 -0.31 -7.53 -19.65
CA PHE A 145 -1.66 -8.08 -19.68
C PHE A 145 -2.24 -8.19 -21.08
N TRP A 146 -3.31 -8.96 -21.22
CA TRP A 146 -4.10 -9.05 -22.44
C TRP A 146 -5.41 -8.29 -22.28
N TYR A 147 -5.80 -7.55 -23.32
CA TYR A 147 -7.08 -6.86 -23.33
C TYR A 147 -7.77 -6.94 -24.68
N ASN A 148 -9.10 -6.80 -24.66
CA ASN A 148 -9.92 -6.64 -25.83
C ASN A 148 -10.87 -5.45 -25.62
N ALA A 149 -10.65 -4.36 -26.37
CA ALA A 149 -11.60 -3.27 -26.48
C ALA A 149 -12.80 -3.72 -27.34
N LYS A 150 -13.65 -4.57 -26.74
CA LYS A 150 -14.70 -5.33 -27.41
C LYS A 150 -15.69 -4.42 -28.13
N ALA A 151 -16.09 -3.33 -27.47
CA ALA A 151 -16.96 -2.32 -28.05
C ALA A 151 -16.62 -0.93 -27.50
N ASN A 152 -16.54 0.05 -28.40
CA ASN A 152 -16.52 1.46 -28.03
C ASN A 152 -17.17 2.28 -29.16
N PRO A 153 -18.49 2.16 -29.36
CA PRO A 153 -19.18 2.73 -30.52
C PRO A 153 -19.12 4.27 -30.54
N ASP A 154 -19.00 4.88 -29.37
CA ASP A 154 -18.96 6.33 -29.17
C ASP A 154 -17.53 6.86 -28.98
N TYR A 155 -16.50 6.11 -29.39
CA TYR A 155 -15.11 6.51 -29.17
C TYR A 155 -14.82 7.91 -29.74
N THR A 156 -15.42 8.25 -30.89
CA THR A 156 -15.31 9.57 -31.55
C THR A 156 -16.00 10.71 -30.79
N LEU A 157 -16.91 10.40 -29.88
CA LEU A 157 -17.64 11.36 -29.04
C LEU A 157 -16.96 11.56 -27.68
N GLY A 158 -15.85 10.87 -27.42
CA GLY A 158 -15.10 10.95 -26.17
C GLY A 158 -15.33 9.78 -25.22
N ALA A 159 -15.91 8.66 -25.67
CA ALA A 159 -15.91 7.43 -24.89
C ALA A 159 -14.50 6.80 -24.88
N GLU A 160 -14.09 6.27 -23.73
CA GLU A 160 -12.70 5.92 -23.46
C GLU A 160 -12.61 4.55 -22.78
N ILE A 161 -11.56 3.80 -23.10
CA ILE A 161 -11.11 2.65 -22.35
C ILE A 161 -9.63 2.87 -22.06
N TYR A 162 -9.23 2.78 -20.80
CA TYR A 162 -7.84 2.97 -20.41
C TYR A 162 -7.50 2.19 -19.13
N PHE A 163 -6.21 1.87 -18.99
CA PHE A 163 -5.63 1.41 -17.75
C PHE A 163 -4.87 2.56 -17.08
N ARG A 164 -4.85 2.62 -15.75
CA ARG A 164 -4.23 3.72 -14.99
C ARG A 164 -3.45 3.20 -13.79
N PHE A 165 -2.24 3.73 -13.58
CA PHE A 165 -1.63 3.74 -12.25
C PHE A 165 -1.84 5.08 -11.56
N LEU A 166 -2.17 5.04 -10.28
CA LEU A 166 -1.95 6.12 -9.33
C LEU A 166 -0.64 5.85 -8.59
N ILE A 167 0.29 6.77 -8.70
CA ILE A 167 1.63 6.69 -8.10
C ILE A 167 1.72 7.81 -7.06
N ALA A 168 2.02 7.42 -5.82
CA ALA A 168 2.29 8.37 -4.75
C ALA A 168 3.79 8.65 -4.69
N THR A 169 4.17 9.92 -4.56
CA THR A 169 5.56 10.38 -4.54
C THR A 169 5.77 11.44 -3.46
N ASN A 170 7.03 11.76 -3.19
CA ASN A 170 7.51 12.83 -2.31
C ASN A 170 7.07 14.26 -2.72
N VAL A 171 6.46 14.43 -3.90
CA VAL A 171 5.95 15.72 -4.41
C VAL A 171 4.46 15.66 -4.79
N GLY A 172 3.78 14.59 -4.36
CA GLY A 172 2.34 14.38 -4.58
C GLY A 172 2.00 13.23 -5.51
N ASN A 173 0.74 13.19 -5.94
CA ASN A 173 0.18 12.08 -6.72
C ASN A 173 0.34 12.29 -8.22
N HIS A 174 0.75 11.23 -8.91
CA HIS A 174 0.93 11.17 -10.35
C HIS A 174 0.06 10.07 -10.96
N PHE A 175 -0.42 10.32 -12.19
CA PHE A 175 -1.28 9.40 -12.92
C PHE A 175 -0.63 8.96 -14.22
N MET A 176 -0.42 7.66 -14.40
CA MET A 176 0.04 7.07 -15.66
C MET A 176 -1.15 6.46 -16.36
N ASN A 177 -1.60 7.04 -17.48
CA ASN A 177 -2.81 6.62 -18.19
C ASN A 177 -2.44 5.96 -19.53
N TYR A 178 -2.78 4.70 -19.69
CA TYR A 178 -2.53 3.88 -20.87
C TYR A 178 -3.85 3.69 -21.64
N TYR A 179 -4.05 4.45 -22.72
CA TYR A 179 -5.31 4.39 -23.48
C TYR A 179 -5.37 3.15 -24.37
N LEU A 180 -6.38 2.32 -24.10
CA LEU A 180 -6.68 1.07 -24.81
C LEU A 180 -7.67 1.30 -25.96
N SER A 181 -8.59 2.27 -25.83
CA SER A 181 -9.51 2.70 -26.88
C SER A 181 -9.97 4.14 -26.69
N ARG A 182 -9.76 5.00 -27.69
CA ARG A 182 -10.15 6.44 -27.69
C ARG A 182 -10.11 7.01 -29.11
N VAL A 183 -10.81 8.12 -29.38
CA VAL A 183 -10.62 8.96 -30.60
C VAL A 183 -9.17 9.45 -30.75
N SER A 184 -8.78 9.80 -31.99
CA SER A 184 -7.47 10.35 -32.31
C SER A 184 -7.16 11.63 -31.53
N GLY A 185 -6.11 11.57 -30.71
CA GLY A 185 -5.62 12.67 -29.88
C GLY A 185 -5.47 12.21 -28.43
N ILE A 186 -4.25 11.83 -28.06
CA ILE A 186 -3.90 11.59 -26.66
C ILE A 186 -3.82 12.96 -25.98
N PRO A 187 -4.32 13.12 -24.74
CA PRO A 187 -4.10 14.34 -23.99
C PRO A 187 -2.60 14.65 -23.85
N THR A 188 -2.26 15.93 -23.78
CA THR A 188 -0.88 16.33 -23.48
C THR A 188 -0.56 16.02 -22.03
N ASN A 189 0.64 15.48 -21.78
CA ASN A 189 1.14 15.28 -20.42
C ASN A 189 1.10 16.60 -19.62
N SER A 190 0.83 16.47 -18.32
CA SER A 190 0.91 17.53 -17.34
C SER A 190 1.96 17.18 -16.27
N THR A 191 2.13 18.05 -15.28
CA THR A 191 3.03 17.79 -14.14
C THR A 191 2.57 16.62 -13.26
N THR A 192 1.30 16.22 -13.33
CA THR A 192 0.73 15.15 -12.50
C THR A 192 0.09 14.03 -13.31
N SER A 193 0.11 14.10 -14.65
CA SER A 193 -0.52 13.09 -15.50
C SER A 193 0.26 12.86 -16.78
N ALA A 194 0.58 11.60 -17.03
CA ALA A 194 1.17 11.13 -18.26
C ALA A 194 0.14 10.28 -19.03
N PHE A 195 0.20 10.37 -20.35
CA PHE A 195 -0.74 9.70 -21.23
C PHE A 195 0.00 8.94 -22.34
N PHE A 196 -0.29 7.65 -22.47
CA PHE A 196 0.37 6.74 -23.40
C PHE A 196 -0.67 6.19 -24.38
N ASP A 197 -0.32 6.19 -25.68
CA ASP A 197 -1.08 5.45 -26.68
C ASP A 197 -0.63 4.00 -26.70
N VAL A 198 -1.52 3.10 -26.32
CA VAL A 198 -1.27 1.66 -26.37
C VAL A 198 -2.44 0.94 -27.05
N ARG A 199 -3.21 1.68 -27.87
CA ARG A 199 -4.41 1.19 -28.54
C ARG A 199 -4.07 0.07 -29.52
N GLY A 200 -4.83 -1.01 -29.43
CA GLY A 200 -4.85 -2.14 -30.36
C GLY A 200 -6.04 -2.07 -31.31
N GLY A 201 -6.36 -3.21 -31.93
CA GLY A 201 -7.58 -3.34 -32.72
C GLY A 201 -8.82 -3.40 -31.82
N LEU A 202 -9.92 -2.79 -32.26
CA LEU A 202 -11.23 -3.02 -31.63
C LEU A 202 -11.66 -4.47 -31.87
N ASN A 203 -12.30 -5.08 -30.87
CA ASN A 203 -12.78 -6.46 -30.95
C ASN A 203 -11.66 -7.47 -31.31
N SER A 204 -10.48 -7.28 -30.73
CA SER A 204 -9.35 -8.20 -30.86
C SER A 204 -8.49 -8.16 -29.61
N TRP A 205 -8.05 -9.34 -29.15
CA TRP A 205 -7.07 -9.45 -28.07
C TRP A 205 -5.74 -8.81 -28.46
N THR A 206 -5.27 -7.90 -27.61
CA THR A 206 -4.02 -7.17 -27.74
C THR A 206 -3.25 -7.32 -26.43
N ASN A 207 -1.96 -7.69 -26.54
CA ASN A 207 -1.06 -7.71 -25.41
C ASN A 207 -0.39 -6.37 -25.24
N ILE A 208 -0.23 -5.95 -23.98
CA ILE A 208 0.52 -4.77 -23.61
C ILE A 208 1.59 -5.16 -22.61
N VAL A 209 2.83 -4.82 -22.93
CA VAL A 209 3.99 -4.97 -22.05
C VAL A 209 4.64 -3.61 -21.90
N ARG A 210 4.76 -3.11 -20.67
CA ARG A 210 5.36 -1.80 -20.35
C ARG A 210 6.36 -1.88 -19.22
N ASN A 211 7.37 -1.02 -19.29
CA ASN A 211 8.23 -0.71 -18.16
C ASN A 211 7.68 0.54 -17.50
N VAL A 212 6.95 0.34 -16.40
CA VAL A 212 6.22 1.40 -15.69
C VAL A 212 7.19 2.38 -15.06
N THR A 213 8.29 1.89 -14.51
CA THR A 213 9.38 2.72 -13.95
C THR A 213 9.95 3.63 -15.03
N TYR A 214 10.36 3.07 -16.16
CA TYR A 214 10.90 3.85 -17.28
C TYR A 214 9.90 4.88 -17.80
N ASP A 215 8.64 4.48 -17.97
CA ASP A 215 7.59 5.37 -18.44
C ASP A 215 7.38 6.54 -17.46
N PHE A 216 7.47 6.26 -16.14
CA PHE A 216 7.33 7.26 -15.10
C PHE A 216 8.51 8.24 -15.10
N GLU A 217 9.76 7.73 -15.09
CA GLU A 217 10.97 8.52 -15.20
C GLU A 217 10.92 9.40 -16.46
N GLU A 218 10.54 8.82 -17.59
CA GLU A 218 10.45 9.52 -18.86
C GLU A 218 9.45 10.69 -18.79
N ALA A 219 8.31 10.47 -18.14
CA ALA A 219 7.22 11.45 -18.03
C ALA A 219 7.48 12.55 -16.98
N PHE A 220 8.09 12.20 -15.85
CA PHE A 220 8.17 13.05 -14.66
C PHE A 220 9.61 13.28 -14.15
N SER A 221 10.62 13.07 -15.00
CA SER A 221 12.10 13.12 -14.76
C SER A 221 12.68 14.31 -13.96
N THR A 222 11.86 15.24 -13.49
CA THR A 222 12.28 16.38 -12.67
C THR A 222 11.54 16.38 -11.34
N GLY A 223 12.16 15.83 -10.29
CA GLY A 223 11.85 16.17 -8.90
C GLY A 223 11.30 15.06 -8.00
N ALA A 224 10.84 13.94 -8.54
CA ALA A 224 10.42 12.80 -7.73
C ALA A 224 11.65 11.96 -7.29
N ASP A 225 11.74 11.66 -6.00
CA ASP A 225 12.67 10.65 -5.48
C ASP A 225 12.03 9.27 -5.70
N LEU A 226 12.63 8.45 -6.57
CA LEU A 226 12.10 7.14 -6.91
C LEU A 226 12.05 6.21 -5.70
N SER A 227 12.98 6.36 -4.75
CA SER A 227 13.01 5.57 -3.50
C SER A 227 11.87 5.93 -2.54
N GLN A 228 11.17 7.03 -2.81
CA GLN A 228 9.97 7.47 -2.10
C GLN A 228 8.73 7.47 -3.02
N SER A 229 8.83 6.86 -4.19
CA SER A 229 7.75 6.79 -5.16
C SER A 229 7.27 5.35 -5.29
N TYR A 230 5.97 5.11 -5.21
CA TYR A 230 5.42 3.76 -5.33
C TYR A 230 4.06 3.78 -6.03
N ILE A 231 3.73 2.66 -6.68
CA ILE A 231 2.40 2.45 -7.23
C ILE A 231 1.44 2.25 -6.05
N TYR A 232 0.52 3.19 -5.87
CA TYR A 232 -0.51 3.12 -4.83
C TYR A 232 -1.69 2.25 -5.26
N SER A 233 -2.10 2.37 -6.52
CA SER A 233 -3.20 1.57 -7.06
C SER A 233 -3.17 1.48 -8.58
N SER A 234 -3.80 0.43 -9.10
CA SER A 234 -4.03 0.21 -10.52
C SER A 234 -5.53 0.17 -10.84
N TYR A 235 -5.92 0.69 -11.99
CA TYR A 235 -7.32 0.79 -12.43
C TYR A 235 -7.48 0.39 -13.88
N PHE A 236 -8.46 -0.46 -14.17
CA PHE A 236 -9.08 -0.57 -15.47
C PHE A 236 -10.30 0.34 -15.52
N HIS A 237 -10.46 1.12 -16.60
CA HIS A 237 -11.57 2.05 -16.76
C HIS A 237 -12.29 1.84 -18.09
N THR A 238 -13.63 1.92 -18.03
CA THR A 238 -14.49 2.19 -19.19
C THR A 238 -15.28 3.46 -18.91
N VAL A 239 -15.31 4.37 -19.87
CA VAL A 239 -16.02 5.66 -19.79
C VAL A 239 -16.96 5.80 -20.99
N SER A 240 -18.25 5.98 -20.73
CA SER A 240 -19.29 6.23 -21.72
C SER A 240 -19.75 7.68 -21.70
N VAL A 241 -20.02 8.23 -22.88
CA VAL A 241 -20.54 9.58 -23.07
C VAL A 241 -22.03 9.71 -22.74
N GLN A 242 -22.51 10.95 -22.65
CA GLN A 242 -23.93 11.27 -22.67
C GLN A 242 -24.53 10.99 -24.07
N ASN A 243 -25.77 10.51 -24.12
CA ASN A 243 -26.47 10.03 -25.32
C ASN A 243 -25.72 8.92 -26.07
N PRO A 244 -25.32 7.82 -25.39
CA PRO A 244 -24.52 6.78 -26.03
C PRO A 244 -25.31 5.98 -27.06
N THR A 245 -24.63 5.59 -28.13
CA THR A 245 -25.17 4.73 -29.19
C THR A 245 -25.07 3.24 -28.84
N GLY A 246 -24.22 2.87 -27.87
CA GLY A 246 -24.12 1.52 -27.33
C GLY A 246 -23.28 1.46 -26.07
N ASP A 247 -22.91 0.24 -25.68
CA ASP A 247 -22.11 0.01 -24.48
C ASP A 247 -20.61 0.14 -24.82
N VAL A 248 -19.86 0.68 -23.86
CA VAL A 248 -18.39 0.62 -23.87
C VAL A 248 -18.00 -0.64 -23.11
N ILE A 249 -17.31 -1.56 -23.75
CA ILE A 249 -17.00 -2.90 -23.24
C ILE A 249 -15.49 -3.15 -23.32
N LEU A 250 -14.92 -3.53 -22.19
CA LEU A 250 -13.54 -3.98 -22.03
C LEU A 250 -13.55 -5.42 -21.53
N LEU A 251 -12.76 -6.28 -22.17
CA LEU A 251 -12.32 -7.56 -21.61
C LEU A 251 -10.84 -7.47 -21.28
N PHE A 252 -10.40 -8.10 -20.20
CA PHE A 252 -8.99 -8.18 -19.84
C PHE A 252 -8.68 -9.50 -19.11
N ASP A 253 -7.44 -9.94 -19.22
CA ASP A 253 -7.01 -11.27 -18.79
C ASP A 253 -5.48 -11.31 -18.59
N GLU A 254 -4.99 -12.31 -17.87
CA GLU A 254 -3.57 -12.57 -17.61
C GLU A 254 -2.82 -11.33 -17.10
N VAL A 255 -3.41 -10.61 -16.15
CA VAL A 255 -2.86 -9.36 -15.63
C VAL A 255 -1.69 -9.64 -14.69
N THR A 256 -0.51 -9.22 -15.10
CA THR A 256 0.72 -9.34 -14.33
C THR A 256 1.34 -7.97 -14.14
N ILE A 257 1.68 -7.62 -12.91
CA ILE A 257 2.56 -6.50 -12.59
C ILE A 257 3.70 -7.06 -11.79
N THR A 258 4.92 -6.94 -12.29
CA THR A 258 6.10 -7.47 -11.60
C THR A 258 6.98 -6.33 -11.12
N ASN A 259 7.37 -6.36 -9.85
CA ASN A 259 8.50 -5.62 -9.34
C ASN A 259 9.77 -6.47 -9.42
N ASP A 260 10.93 -5.84 -9.55
CA ASP A 260 12.23 -6.49 -9.37
C ASP A 260 12.68 -6.26 -7.90
N THR A 261 11.81 -6.58 -6.91
CA THR A 261 12.12 -6.39 -5.48
C THR A 261 13.07 -7.46 -4.96
N GLY A 262 13.86 -7.09 -3.95
CA GLY A 262 14.22 -8.04 -2.89
C GLY A 262 13.02 -8.19 -1.96
N PHE A 263 12.54 -9.41 -1.77
CA PHE A 263 11.36 -9.75 -0.96
C PHE A 263 11.26 -8.97 0.37
N ASN A 264 10.04 -8.66 0.81
CA ASN A 264 9.69 -8.47 2.23
C ASN A 264 10.00 -9.80 2.95
N PHE A 265 11.29 -10.02 3.25
CA PHE A 265 11.75 -11.28 3.82
C PHE A 265 11.88 -11.11 5.34
N MET A 266 10.72 -11.15 6.00
CA MET A 266 10.59 -11.76 7.34
C MET A 266 10.14 -13.21 7.23
N HIS A 267 10.32 -13.79 6.04
CA HIS A 267 10.61 -15.19 6.04
C HIS A 267 12.04 -15.30 6.65
N GLU A 268 12.35 -15.14 7.93
CA GLU A 268 12.67 -16.32 8.70
C GLU A 268 13.82 -16.06 9.78
N ASN A 269 13.55 -15.71 11.06
CA ASN A 269 14.32 -16.05 12.32
C ASN A 269 13.90 -15.19 13.57
N GLY A 270 14.06 -15.72 14.80
CA GLY A 270 13.95 -15.01 16.08
C GLY A 270 15.15 -14.11 16.42
N ASP A 271 16.35 -14.52 16.03
CA ASP A 271 17.62 -13.76 16.11
C ASP A 271 18.07 -13.28 14.71
N PHE A 272 17.18 -13.26 13.71
CA PHE A 272 17.38 -12.75 12.34
C PHE A 272 18.47 -13.44 11.47
N GLU A 273 19.27 -14.34 12.03
CA GLU A 273 20.31 -15.16 11.36
C GLU A 273 19.86 -16.36 10.49
N ASP A 274 19.04 -17.27 11.00
CA ASP A 274 18.94 -18.67 10.54
C ASP A 274 18.02 -18.91 9.35
N GLY A 275 17.24 -17.92 8.94
CA GLY A 275 16.25 -18.17 7.92
C GLY A 275 15.11 -19.09 8.40
N ASN A 276 14.58 -19.05 9.68
CA ASN A 276 13.27 -19.64 10.13
C ASN A 276 12.00 -18.72 10.48
N SER A 277 10.88 -18.66 9.70
CA SER A 277 9.83 -17.58 9.75
C SER A 277 8.51 -17.86 10.38
N TYR A 278 8.27 -19.13 10.65
CA TYR A 278 7.09 -19.54 11.37
C TYR A 278 7.00 -18.92 12.79
N ARG A 279 7.96 -18.07 13.18
CA ARG A 279 8.12 -17.44 14.49
C ARG A 279 7.63 -15.99 14.56
N TRP A 280 7.49 -15.30 13.42
CA TRP A 280 7.03 -13.91 13.36
C TRP A 280 5.96 -13.74 12.28
N SER A 281 4.99 -12.88 12.55
CA SER A 281 3.99 -12.42 11.59
C SER A 281 4.20 -10.94 11.38
N ASP A 282 4.41 -10.52 10.14
CA ASP A 282 4.44 -9.12 9.77
C ASP A 282 3.07 -8.62 9.31
N TYR A 283 2.87 -7.32 9.45
CA TYR A 283 1.75 -6.57 8.92
C TYR A 283 2.26 -5.18 8.57
N ASP A 284 1.96 -4.71 7.38
CA ASP A 284 2.28 -3.38 6.93
C ASP A 284 1.08 -2.69 6.25
N ASP A 285 1.12 -1.37 6.22
CA ASP A 285 0.19 -0.51 5.49
C ASP A 285 0.97 0.67 4.89
N GLY A 286 0.51 1.19 3.76
CA GLY A 286 1.22 2.21 2.99
C GLY A 286 2.62 1.74 2.55
N PRO A 287 3.61 2.64 2.38
CA PRO A 287 4.95 2.23 1.99
C PRO A 287 5.87 2.06 3.22
N GLY A 288 5.60 1.05 4.08
CA GLY A 288 6.57 0.51 5.05
C GLY A 288 6.92 -1.00 5.01
N SER A 289 8.20 -1.38 4.91
CA SER A 289 8.62 -2.79 4.75
C SER A 289 9.16 -3.42 6.05
N VAL A 290 9.12 -4.75 6.16
CA VAL A 290 10.04 -5.51 7.03
C VAL A 290 10.91 -6.45 6.20
N TYR A 291 12.22 -6.36 6.36
CA TYR A 291 13.16 -7.27 5.72
C TYR A 291 14.42 -7.45 6.56
N ARG A 292 15.21 -8.47 6.22
CA ARG A 292 16.51 -8.72 6.82
C ARG A 292 17.61 -7.86 6.18
N THR A 293 18.44 -7.19 6.98
CA THR A 293 19.58 -6.39 6.50
C THR A 293 20.91 -6.98 6.95
N ASP A 294 21.91 -7.03 6.07
CA ASP A 294 23.31 -7.40 6.37
C ASP A 294 24.26 -6.19 6.43
N ALA A 295 23.71 -4.99 6.30
CA ALA A 295 24.49 -3.75 6.25
C ALA A 295 24.73 -3.13 7.65
N ASP A 296 23.90 -3.46 8.64
CA ASP A 296 23.89 -2.83 9.96
C ASP A 296 23.23 -3.75 11.00
N PHE A 297 24.03 -4.34 11.89
CA PHE A 297 23.65 -5.34 12.89
C PHE A 297 24.64 -5.32 14.09
N THR A 298 24.26 -5.86 15.24
CA THR A 298 25.10 -5.93 16.46
C THR A 298 25.64 -7.32 16.74
N GLU A 299 24.89 -8.37 16.44
CA GLU A 299 25.28 -9.78 16.58
C GLU A 299 25.05 -10.54 15.27
N GLY A 300 25.76 -11.65 15.08
CA GLY A 300 25.58 -12.49 13.90
C GLY A 300 26.00 -11.83 12.58
N SER A 301 25.12 -11.86 11.59
CA SER A 301 25.31 -11.41 10.20
C SER A 301 24.15 -10.53 9.72
N TYR A 302 23.04 -10.47 10.46
CA TYR A 302 21.80 -9.88 10.01
C TYR A 302 20.99 -9.25 11.15
N ALA A 303 20.30 -8.15 10.86
CA ALA A 303 19.28 -7.58 11.72
C ALA A 303 17.91 -7.53 11.02
N MET A 304 16.82 -7.44 11.77
CA MET A 304 15.52 -7.05 11.22
C MET A 304 15.49 -5.55 10.96
N ASN A 305 15.07 -5.16 9.77
CA ASN A 305 14.92 -3.77 9.34
C ASN A 305 13.46 -3.48 9.01
N MET A 306 12.83 -2.66 9.85
CA MET A 306 11.49 -2.15 9.65
C MET A 306 11.58 -0.71 9.16
N THR A 307 10.93 -0.37 8.05
CA THR A 307 10.87 1.01 7.57
C THR A 307 9.42 1.43 7.37
N ALA A 308 9.05 2.68 7.65
CA ALA A 308 7.78 3.25 7.25
C ALA A 308 8.05 4.60 6.59
N THR A 309 7.53 4.80 5.38
CA THR A 309 7.69 6.06 4.64
C THR A 309 6.33 6.71 4.39
N CYS A 310 6.25 8.02 4.45
CA CYS A 310 5.05 8.81 4.22
C CYS A 310 5.35 9.81 3.11
N PRO A 311 5.26 9.41 1.83
CA PRO A 311 5.71 10.27 0.73
C PRO A 311 4.84 11.51 0.55
N ASN A 312 3.62 11.56 1.08
CA ASN A 312 2.82 12.78 1.06
C ASN A 312 2.09 12.99 2.39
N ALA A 313 1.68 14.23 2.69
CA ALA A 313 1.07 14.58 3.97
C ALA A 313 -0.30 13.94 4.26
N LEU A 314 -0.85 13.14 3.33
CA LEU A 314 -2.13 12.45 3.49
C LEU A 314 -1.98 10.93 3.55
N SER A 315 -0.77 10.39 3.34
CA SER A 315 -0.51 8.96 3.49
C SER A 315 -0.30 8.60 4.96
N ASN A 316 -0.67 7.37 5.29
CA ASN A 316 -0.21 6.71 6.51
C ASN A 316 0.68 5.56 6.09
N SER A 317 1.62 5.23 6.95
CA SER A 317 2.56 4.15 6.72
C SER A 317 2.95 3.58 8.05
N TYR A 318 2.72 2.29 8.21
CA TYR A 318 3.16 1.62 9.40
C TYR A 318 3.52 0.19 9.10
N VAL A 319 4.35 -0.34 9.98
CA VAL A 319 4.84 -1.70 9.90
C VAL A 319 4.85 -2.30 11.27
N ARG A 320 4.53 -3.57 11.34
CA ARG A 320 4.49 -4.34 12.57
C ARG A 320 5.13 -5.70 12.32
N ALA A 321 5.95 -6.14 13.26
CA ALA A 321 6.42 -7.52 13.35
C ALA A 321 5.94 -8.08 14.70
N VAL A 322 5.19 -9.18 14.69
CA VAL A 322 4.50 -9.75 15.85
C VAL A 322 4.93 -11.17 16.07
N LYS A 323 5.20 -11.53 17.33
CA LYS A 323 5.39 -12.90 17.75
C LYS A 323 4.27 -13.31 18.69
N GLU A 324 3.57 -14.37 18.31
CA GLU A 324 2.60 -15.03 19.16
C GLU A 324 3.33 -15.90 20.19
N LEU A 325 2.93 -15.84 21.46
CA LEU A 325 3.55 -16.60 22.54
C LEU A 325 2.75 -17.86 22.93
N TYR A 326 1.67 -18.18 22.20
CA TYR A 326 0.96 -19.44 22.41
C TYR A 326 1.77 -20.62 21.88
N ALA A 327 1.80 -21.71 22.64
CA ALA A 327 2.07 -23.02 22.06
C ALA A 327 0.80 -23.46 21.31
N GLY A 328 0.96 -24.07 20.13
CA GLY A 328 -0.16 -24.51 19.28
C GLY A 328 -1.31 -25.09 20.11
N TRP A 329 -2.56 -24.75 19.73
CA TRP A 329 -3.81 -25.04 20.46
C TRP A 329 -4.25 -24.02 21.53
N GLY A 330 -3.67 -22.80 21.55
CA GLY A 330 -4.20 -21.69 22.35
C GLY A 330 -3.87 -21.76 23.85
N SER A 331 -2.86 -22.54 24.23
CA SER A 331 -2.34 -22.56 25.60
C SER A 331 -1.06 -21.76 25.71
N ILE A 332 -0.97 -20.91 26.72
CA ILE A 332 0.26 -20.17 27.02
C ILE A 332 1.22 -21.09 27.79
N PRO A 333 2.49 -21.25 27.35
CA PRO A 333 3.51 -21.98 28.09
C PRO A 333 3.63 -21.51 29.53
N LYS A 334 3.84 -22.45 30.46
CA LYS A 334 3.98 -22.14 31.89
C LYS A 334 5.13 -21.16 32.19
N SER A 335 6.17 -21.16 31.37
CA SER A 335 7.33 -20.27 31.51
C SER A 335 7.02 -18.78 31.32
N TYR A 336 5.84 -18.42 30.81
CA TYR A 336 5.43 -17.02 30.69
C TYR A 336 4.62 -16.52 31.88
N TYR A 337 4.25 -17.40 32.82
CA TYR A 337 3.65 -17.01 34.09
C TYR A 337 4.75 -16.54 35.03
N VAL A 338 4.70 -15.26 35.39
CA VAL A 338 5.70 -14.65 36.29
C VAL A 338 5.17 -14.56 37.72
N GLU A 339 5.96 -15.05 38.67
CA GLU A 339 5.67 -15.00 40.11
C GLU A 339 6.66 -14.12 40.88
N GLN A 340 7.84 -13.88 40.31
CA GLN A 340 8.92 -13.07 40.89
C GLN A 340 9.80 -12.41 39.80
N PRO A 341 10.63 -11.42 40.15
CA PRO A 341 11.62 -10.85 39.23
C PRO A 341 12.55 -11.94 38.67
N GLY A 342 12.86 -11.85 37.38
CA GLY A 342 13.73 -12.75 36.63
C GLY A 342 13.02 -13.93 35.96
N ASP A 343 11.73 -14.16 36.24
CA ASP A 343 10.99 -15.29 35.65
C ASP A 343 10.76 -15.13 34.14
N LEU A 344 10.66 -13.90 33.64
CA LEU A 344 10.56 -13.59 32.21
C LEU A 344 11.21 -12.23 31.92
N THR A 345 12.19 -12.25 31.03
CA THR A 345 12.89 -11.08 30.53
C THR A 345 12.84 -11.05 29.01
N PHE A 346 12.48 -9.89 28.45
CA PHE A 346 12.66 -9.60 27.03
C PHE A 346 13.95 -8.78 26.87
N SER A 347 14.88 -9.22 26.04
CA SER A 347 16.14 -8.52 25.76
C SER A 347 16.30 -8.35 24.27
N PHE A 348 16.75 -7.19 23.81
CA PHE A 348 17.05 -6.95 22.39
C PHE A 348 17.91 -5.72 22.19
N ASP A 349 18.65 -5.72 21.10
CA ASP A 349 19.31 -4.54 20.55
C ASP A 349 18.40 -3.84 19.56
N TRP A 350 18.47 -2.52 19.54
CA TRP A 350 17.67 -1.70 18.64
C TRP A 350 18.38 -0.42 18.20
N LYS A 351 18.03 0.04 17.00
CA LYS A 351 18.48 1.33 16.44
C LYS A 351 17.31 2.01 15.75
N TYR A 352 17.05 3.26 16.13
CA TYR A 352 15.98 4.08 15.57
C TYR A 352 16.55 5.21 14.71
N SER A 353 15.87 5.55 13.63
CA SER A 353 16.15 6.72 12.80
C SER A 353 14.85 7.26 12.24
N ASP A 354 14.73 8.58 12.14
CA ASP A 354 13.57 9.25 11.57
C ASP A 354 13.97 10.47 10.74
N THR A 355 12.98 11.12 10.12
CA THR A 355 13.18 12.42 9.46
C THR A 355 12.89 13.54 10.45
N PRO A 356 13.89 14.32 10.91
CA PRO A 356 13.69 15.27 11.99
C PRO A 356 12.66 16.36 11.69
N GLY A 357 11.83 16.69 12.68
CA GLY A 357 10.87 17.81 12.61
C GLY A 357 9.60 17.53 11.82
N LEU A 358 9.30 16.26 11.53
CA LEU A 358 8.02 15.82 10.96
C LEU A 358 7.26 14.99 12.00
N GLY A 359 6.04 15.39 12.34
CA GLY A 359 5.26 14.75 13.40
C GLY A 359 4.94 13.28 13.14
N ALA A 360 4.39 12.61 14.17
CA ALA A 360 3.76 11.29 14.05
C ALA A 360 4.68 10.22 13.41
N GLN A 361 5.96 10.30 13.74
CA GLN A 361 6.99 9.33 13.43
C GLN A 361 7.46 8.69 14.74
N TYR A 362 7.32 7.38 14.87
CA TYR A 362 7.72 6.69 16.10
C TYR A 362 7.95 5.20 15.87
N ALA A 363 8.71 4.61 16.79
CA ALA A 363 8.89 3.17 16.89
C ALA A 363 8.73 2.71 18.34
N TYR A 364 8.08 1.55 18.52
CA TYR A 364 7.91 0.95 19.84
C TYR A 364 8.00 -0.58 19.80
N PHE A 365 8.42 -1.15 20.92
CA PHE A 365 8.15 -2.54 21.28
C PHE A 365 6.82 -2.60 22.04
N PHE A 366 5.97 -3.57 21.76
CA PHE A 366 4.71 -3.75 22.49
C PHE A 366 4.60 -5.15 23.09
N ILE A 367 3.90 -5.21 24.22
CA ILE A 367 3.54 -6.44 24.90
C ILE A 367 2.02 -6.43 25.11
N SER A 368 1.32 -7.38 24.48
CA SER A 368 -0.08 -7.64 24.78
C SER A 368 -0.17 -8.75 25.82
N SER A 369 -0.83 -8.46 26.93
CA SER A 369 -0.98 -9.37 28.05
C SER A 369 -2.44 -9.54 28.43
N MET A 370 -2.80 -10.69 28.96
CA MET A 370 -4.19 -10.96 29.32
C MET A 370 -4.33 -11.88 30.52
N ASN A 371 -5.54 -11.90 31.07
CA ASN A 371 -6.05 -12.93 31.97
C ASN A 371 -7.51 -13.26 31.59
N SER A 372 -8.22 -14.05 32.41
CA SER A 372 -9.58 -14.50 32.11
C SER A 372 -10.64 -13.40 31.92
N SER A 373 -10.35 -12.16 32.33
CA SER A 373 -11.32 -11.05 32.31
C SER A 373 -10.73 -9.71 31.87
N TYR A 374 -9.43 -9.66 31.55
CA TYR A 374 -8.72 -8.40 31.40
C TYR A 374 -7.59 -8.52 30.38
N ASN A 375 -7.40 -7.46 29.58
CA ASN A 375 -6.35 -7.30 28.60
C ASN A 375 -5.57 -6.01 28.90
N SER A 376 -4.25 -6.05 28.77
CA SER A 376 -3.38 -4.88 28.82
C SER A 376 -2.50 -4.82 27.59
N TYR A 377 -2.42 -3.65 26.99
CA TYR A 377 -1.49 -3.34 25.91
C TYR A 377 -0.43 -2.39 26.44
N ILE A 378 0.82 -2.83 26.47
CA ILE A 378 1.95 -2.04 26.96
C ILE A 378 2.81 -1.67 25.75
N TYR A 379 3.03 -0.38 25.53
CA TYR A 379 3.82 0.17 24.44
C TYR A 379 5.08 0.82 25.02
N TYR A 380 6.22 0.19 24.79
CA TYR A 380 7.56 0.67 25.10
C TYR A 380 8.10 1.47 23.91
N TYR A 381 7.96 2.79 23.96
CA TYR A 381 8.45 3.70 22.93
C TYR A 381 9.97 3.78 22.97
N LEU A 382 10.60 3.53 21.83
CA LEU A 382 12.05 3.53 21.65
C LEU A 382 12.50 4.79 20.89
N GLY A 383 11.64 5.32 20.02
CA GLY A 383 11.84 6.61 19.37
C GLY A 383 10.52 7.27 19.01
N ASP A 384 10.53 8.60 19.00
CA ASP A 384 9.46 9.49 18.54
C ASP A 384 10.15 10.78 18.01
N GLU A 385 9.61 11.45 17.00
CA GLU A 385 10.31 12.60 16.40
C GLU A 385 10.61 13.71 17.40
N ASP A 386 9.69 13.97 18.30
CA ASP A 386 9.79 15.07 19.26
C ASP A 386 10.44 14.62 20.58
N ASP A 387 10.95 13.38 20.63
CA ASP A 387 11.43 12.72 21.84
C ASP A 387 10.42 12.83 23.00
N PHE A 388 9.12 12.79 22.65
CA PHE A 388 8.02 12.98 23.57
C PHE A 388 6.84 12.06 23.28
N ILE A 389 6.47 11.24 24.26
CA ILE A 389 5.30 10.36 24.15
C ILE A 389 4.03 11.21 24.36
N SER A 390 3.34 11.51 23.28
CA SER A 390 2.10 12.29 23.32
C SER A 390 0.90 11.53 23.91
N ASN A 391 0.94 10.20 23.86
CA ASN A 391 -0.10 9.34 24.42
C ASN A 391 0.00 9.25 25.95
N THR A 392 -1.16 9.13 26.60
CA THR A 392 -1.24 8.94 28.06
C THR A 392 -1.90 7.61 28.37
N ASN A 393 -1.51 6.99 29.49
CA ASN A 393 -2.12 5.74 29.95
C ASN A 393 -3.64 5.92 30.09
N TYR A 394 -4.41 4.99 29.53
CA TYR A 394 -5.86 5.06 29.61
C TYR A 394 -6.50 3.67 29.68
N THR A 395 -7.71 3.62 30.21
CA THR A 395 -8.54 2.41 30.27
C THR A 395 -9.72 2.60 29.34
N SER A 396 -9.72 1.87 28.22
CA SER A 396 -10.76 1.97 27.19
C SER A 396 -12.07 1.32 27.61
N SER A 397 -12.00 0.28 28.44
CA SER A 397 -13.14 -0.48 28.93
C SER A 397 -12.81 -1.14 30.28
N VAL A 398 -13.82 -1.71 30.95
CA VAL A 398 -13.61 -2.45 32.21
C VAL A 398 -12.69 -3.67 32.07
N THR A 399 -12.42 -4.11 30.84
CA THR A 399 -11.58 -5.28 30.52
C THR A 399 -10.32 -4.91 29.75
N THR A 400 -10.01 -3.63 29.52
CA THR A 400 -8.92 -3.25 28.59
C THR A 400 -8.26 -1.92 28.95
N SER A 401 -6.95 -1.96 29.21
CA SER A 401 -6.11 -0.78 29.41
C SER A 401 -4.90 -0.72 28.48
N TYR A 402 -4.43 0.50 28.25
CA TYR A 402 -3.30 0.86 27.39
C TYR A 402 -2.27 1.64 28.24
N TYR A 403 -1.01 1.24 28.14
CA TYR A 403 0.11 1.80 28.88
C TYR A 403 1.21 2.24 27.91
N TYR A 404 1.70 3.46 28.06
CA TYR A 404 2.70 4.09 27.21
C TYR A 404 3.91 4.43 28.07
N ILE A 405 5.06 3.87 27.74
CA ILE A 405 6.28 3.92 28.56
C ILE A 405 7.45 4.24 27.64
N SER A 406 8.36 5.09 28.07
CA SER A 406 9.63 5.32 27.37
C SER A 406 10.63 4.21 27.70
N GLY A 407 11.25 3.61 26.69
CA GLY A 407 12.40 2.73 26.87
C GLY A 407 13.64 3.48 27.36
N GLU A 408 14.68 2.71 27.68
CA GLU A 408 15.99 3.28 27.96
C GLU A 408 16.54 3.92 26.69
N ASN A 409 17.16 5.10 26.79
CA ASN A 409 17.65 5.86 25.62
C ASN A 409 16.55 6.24 24.59
N PHE A 410 15.30 6.37 25.01
CA PHE A 410 14.21 6.88 24.15
C PHE A 410 14.61 8.15 23.39
N GLY A 411 14.41 8.14 22.07
CA GLY A 411 14.77 9.25 21.17
C GLY A 411 16.23 9.23 20.67
N SER A 412 17.03 8.24 21.10
CA SER A 412 18.38 8.02 20.59
C SER A 412 18.33 7.59 19.12
N ARG A 413 18.87 8.43 18.24
CA ARG A 413 18.89 8.21 16.78
C ARG A 413 20.23 7.67 16.32
N ASP A 414 20.19 6.85 15.28
CA ASP A 414 21.34 6.34 14.53
C ASP A 414 22.42 5.68 15.40
N THR A 415 22.05 5.18 16.57
CA THR A 415 22.93 4.50 17.52
C THR A 415 22.25 3.22 18.01
N TRP A 416 23.01 2.12 18.07
CA TRP A 416 22.53 0.88 18.68
C TRP A 416 22.44 1.02 20.19
N ASN A 417 21.31 0.62 20.75
CA ASN A 417 21.03 0.55 22.17
C ASN A 417 20.57 -0.86 22.52
N THR A 418 20.75 -1.27 23.78
CA THR A 418 20.23 -2.54 24.30
C THR A 418 19.11 -2.23 25.27
N GLU A 419 18.00 -2.96 25.18
CA GLU A 419 16.88 -2.89 26.11
C GLU A 419 16.70 -4.26 26.80
N SER A 420 16.45 -4.26 28.10
CA SER A 420 16.18 -5.48 28.89
C SER A 420 15.02 -5.26 29.86
N ILE A 421 13.89 -5.87 29.58
CA ILE A 421 12.63 -5.68 30.30
C ILE A 421 12.33 -6.90 31.16
N ASP A 422 12.44 -6.75 32.48
CA ASP A 422 11.91 -7.72 33.45
C ASP A 422 10.38 -7.59 33.54
N TYR A 423 9.67 -8.59 33.02
CA TYR A 423 8.22 -8.51 32.84
C TYR A 423 7.47 -8.44 34.17
N TYR A 424 7.92 -9.16 35.20
CA TYR A 424 7.32 -9.12 36.55
C TYR A 424 7.40 -7.71 37.15
N SER A 425 8.57 -7.09 37.06
CA SER A 425 8.83 -5.74 37.57
C SER A 425 7.99 -4.71 36.82
N LEU A 426 7.89 -4.87 35.49
CA LEU A 426 7.03 -4.04 34.64
C LEU A 426 5.56 -4.12 35.08
N ILE A 427 4.96 -5.32 35.11
CA ILE A 427 3.52 -5.45 35.45
C ILE A 427 3.24 -5.01 36.89
N SER A 428 4.17 -5.25 37.82
CA SER A 428 4.07 -4.79 39.20
C SER A 428 4.06 -3.26 39.30
N SER A 429 4.90 -2.57 38.52
CA SER A 429 4.93 -1.09 38.48
C SER A 429 3.62 -0.48 37.95
N LEU A 430 2.93 -1.22 37.07
CA LEU A 430 1.65 -0.83 36.49
C LEU A 430 0.44 -1.28 37.33
N ASN A 431 0.67 -1.91 38.48
CA ASN A 431 -0.35 -2.55 39.33
C ASN A 431 -1.20 -3.60 38.59
N LEU A 432 -0.60 -4.26 37.60
CA LEU A 432 -1.21 -5.38 36.91
C LEU A 432 -0.93 -6.66 37.69
N THR A 433 -1.94 -7.52 37.84
CA THR A 433 -1.84 -8.78 38.58
C THR A 433 -2.38 -9.93 37.74
N ASN A 434 -1.72 -11.08 37.82
CA ASN A 434 -2.11 -12.31 37.14
C ASN A 434 -2.33 -12.15 35.63
N VAL A 435 -1.55 -11.28 34.97
CA VAL A 435 -1.54 -11.14 33.51
C VAL A 435 -0.36 -11.92 32.94
N VAL A 436 -0.56 -12.48 31.76
CA VAL A 436 0.44 -13.27 31.04
C VAL A 436 0.59 -12.68 29.64
N PRO A 437 1.82 -12.50 29.12
CA PRO A 437 2.01 -11.99 27.77
C PRO A 437 1.60 -13.06 26.77
N HIS A 438 0.89 -12.66 25.72
CA HIS A 438 0.42 -13.57 24.67
C HIS A 438 0.79 -13.09 23.26
N TYR A 439 1.05 -11.78 23.10
CA TYR A 439 1.75 -11.25 21.93
C TYR A 439 2.84 -10.30 22.36
N ILE A 440 3.92 -10.30 21.59
CA ILE A 440 4.95 -9.26 21.63
C ILE A 440 5.27 -8.81 20.22
N GLY A 441 5.90 -7.66 20.08
CA GLY A 441 6.44 -7.29 18.79
C GLY A 441 6.86 -5.86 18.68
N PHE A 442 7.22 -5.49 17.47
CA PHE A 442 7.74 -4.18 17.13
C PHE A 442 6.79 -3.48 16.18
N ASN A 443 6.78 -2.16 16.23
CA ASN A 443 5.95 -1.36 15.37
C ASN A 443 6.65 -0.04 15.01
N VAL A 444 6.48 0.38 13.76
CA VAL A 444 7.05 1.60 13.20
C VAL A 444 5.94 2.36 12.50
N ASN A 445 5.88 3.67 12.68
CA ASN A 445 4.92 4.55 12.01
C ASN A 445 5.61 5.76 11.39
N ALA A 446 5.14 6.16 10.21
CA ALA A 446 5.35 7.46 9.61
C ALA A 446 4.02 7.91 9.01
N ASN A 447 3.33 8.87 9.64
CA ASN A 447 1.95 9.20 9.28
C ASN A 447 1.77 10.70 9.06
N ASN A 448 0.95 11.11 8.09
CA ASN A 448 0.43 12.48 7.92
C ASN A 448 1.47 13.60 7.66
N TYR A 449 2.73 13.28 7.40
CA TYR A 449 3.76 14.28 7.07
C TYR A 449 4.50 13.87 5.80
N GLU A 450 4.51 14.78 4.83
CA GLU A 450 5.22 14.61 3.56
C GLU A 450 6.70 14.36 3.81
N ASN A 451 7.22 13.30 3.21
CA ASN A 451 8.60 12.81 3.34
C ASN A 451 8.96 12.29 4.73
N GLY A 452 7.96 12.01 5.57
CA GLY A 452 8.18 11.29 6.81
C GLY A 452 8.81 9.92 6.50
N LYS A 453 9.84 9.55 7.24
CA LYS A 453 10.46 8.24 7.12
C LYS A 453 10.97 7.84 8.49
N VAL A 454 10.60 6.64 8.91
CA VAL A 454 11.16 5.99 10.09
C VAL A 454 11.83 4.70 9.66
N GLN A 455 13.01 4.44 10.21
CA GLN A 455 13.70 3.17 10.13
C GLN A 455 13.97 2.68 11.54
N PHE A 456 13.72 1.41 11.77
CA PHE A 456 13.92 0.75 13.04
C PHE A 456 14.57 -0.61 12.81
N LEU A 457 15.79 -0.76 13.32
CA LEU A 457 16.51 -2.02 13.30
C LEU A 457 16.38 -2.70 14.65
N VAL A 458 16.24 -4.03 14.63
CA VAL A 458 16.22 -4.88 15.82
C VAL A 458 17.18 -6.03 15.60
N ASP A 459 17.96 -6.34 16.63
CA ASP A 459 18.89 -7.46 16.64
C ASP A 459 18.96 -8.12 18.04
N ASP A 460 19.59 -9.29 18.15
CA ASP A 460 19.76 -10.09 19.38
C ASP A 460 18.46 -10.21 20.22
N PHE A 461 17.33 -10.49 19.57
CA PHE A 461 16.06 -10.59 20.27
C PHE A 461 15.93 -11.91 21.05
N GLN A 462 15.86 -11.81 22.38
CA GLN A 462 15.80 -12.94 23.29
C GLN A 462 14.56 -12.88 24.19
N VAL A 463 13.94 -14.04 24.40
CA VAL A 463 12.91 -14.24 25.42
C VAL A 463 13.46 -15.22 26.45
N ILE A 464 13.94 -14.67 27.57
CA ILE A 464 14.60 -15.43 28.62
C ILE A 464 13.58 -15.72 29.70
N THR A 465 13.49 -16.97 30.14
CA THR A 465 12.52 -17.37 31.17
C THR A 465 13.16 -18.25 32.22
N TYR A 466 12.63 -18.18 33.43
CA TYR A 466 13.01 -19.01 34.55
C TYR A 466 11.76 -19.50 35.31
N PRO A 467 11.54 -20.82 35.44
CA PRO A 467 12.29 -21.88 34.77
C PRO A 467 12.20 -21.72 33.24
N ALA A 468 13.22 -22.16 32.52
CA ALA A 468 13.15 -22.22 31.06
C ALA A 468 11.85 -22.96 30.65
N PRO A 469 11.23 -22.65 29.49
CA PRO A 469 10.09 -23.40 28.94
C PRO A 469 10.35 -24.90 28.90
N ASP A 470 11.63 -25.29 28.93
CA ASP A 470 12.10 -26.65 29.03
C ASP A 470 13.27 -26.80 30.04
N PRO A 471 13.03 -27.25 31.29
CA PRO A 471 14.07 -27.76 32.16
C PRO A 471 14.35 -29.27 31.95
N SER A 472 13.68 -29.94 31.00
CA SER A 472 13.73 -31.39 30.80
C SER A 472 13.91 -31.78 29.32
N PHE A 473 15.17 -31.97 28.92
CA PHE A 473 15.52 -32.89 27.83
C PHE A 473 14.60 -34.13 27.92
N GLU A 474 13.68 -34.28 26.96
CA GLU A 474 12.78 -35.43 26.74
C GLU A 474 11.41 -35.50 27.49
N GLY A 475 10.70 -34.39 27.66
CA GLY A 475 9.30 -34.39 28.14
C GLY A 475 8.27 -33.92 27.10
N ASN A 476 7.41 -34.81 26.62
CA ASN A 476 6.32 -34.50 25.68
C ASN A 476 5.31 -33.52 26.32
N LEU A 477 4.99 -32.40 25.65
CA LEU A 477 4.15 -31.28 26.13
C LEU A 477 2.65 -31.59 26.32
N TYR A 478 2.26 -32.87 26.37
CA TYR A 478 0.88 -33.27 26.64
C TYR A 478 0.68 -33.42 28.15
N PHE A 479 0.08 -32.40 28.77
CA PHE A 479 -0.47 -32.55 30.10
C PHE A 479 -1.79 -33.31 30.01
N ASP A 480 -1.74 -34.63 30.20
CA ASP A 480 -2.93 -35.44 30.44
C ASP A 480 -3.32 -35.33 31.91
N SER A 481 -4.48 -34.73 32.18
CA SER A 481 -5.05 -34.63 33.54
C SER A 481 -5.29 -35.98 34.24
N SER A 482 -5.18 -37.09 33.50
CA SER A 482 -5.30 -38.45 34.01
C SER A 482 -3.97 -39.16 34.29
N ASP A 483 -2.81 -38.51 34.03
CA ASP A 483 -1.49 -39.07 34.34
C ASP A 483 -1.16 -38.85 35.83
N PRO A 484 -1.16 -39.90 36.67
CA PRO A 484 -0.88 -39.78 38.08
C PRO A 484 0.64 -39.89 38.29
N ILE A 485 1.23 -38.87 38.93
CA ILE A 485 2.63 -38.84 39.38
C ILE A 485 3.01 -40.14 40.12
#